data_AF-A0A8S3W7X8-F1
#
_entry.id   AF-A0A8S3W7X8-F1
#
_cell.length_a   1.000
_cell.length_b   1.000
_cell.length_c   1.000
_cell.angle_alpha   90.00
_cell.angle_beta   90.00
_cell.angle_gamma   90.00
#
_symmetry.space_group_name_H-M   'P 1'
#
loop_
_entity.id
_entity.type
_entity.pdbx_description
1 polymer ?
#
loop_
_entity_poly.entity_id
_entity_poly.type
_entity_poly.pdbx_seq_one_letter_code
_entity_poly.pdbx_strand_id
1 'polypeptide(L)'
;MHFSIKKSKRFFLKITRDKRNVYIRAEESYQNNLNKYQNICKGKKTVSVINPDVVKLYVDVKQEKLNDVTKLLIKHFGENWEEHINLLYFKQVLSRPKPSIAHAHEHDDEQCEFTEELPAIFV
;
A
#
# COMPACT_ATOMS: atom_id res chain seq x y z
N MET A 1 23.95 -6.79 8.56
CA MET A 1 23.02 -7.92 8.41
C MET A 1 22.14 -7.61 7.21
N HIS A 2 22.44 -8.23 6.07
CA HIS A 2 21.81 -7.98 4.78
C HIS A 2 21.12 -9.29 4.38
N PHE A 3 19.83 -9.43 4.69
CA PHE A 3 19.04 -10.52 4.11
C PHE A 3 18.45 -9.98 2.81
N SER A 4 18.84 -10.56 1.68
CA SER A 4 18.25 -10.23 0.38
C SER A 4 17.02 -11.11 0.20
N ILE A 5 15.83 -10.52 0.32
CA ILE A 5 14.58 -11.23 0.00
C ILE A 5 14.53 -11.39 -1.52
N LYS A 6 14.83 -12.59 -2.01
CA LYS A 6 14.63 -12.92 -3.43
C LYS A 6 13.15 -13.17 -3.70
N LYS A 7 12.74 -12.99 -4.97
CA LYS A 7 11.40 -13.36 -5.46
C LYS A 7 11.13 -14.83 -5.09
N SER A 8 10.01 -15.09 -4.44
CA SER A 8 9.59 -16.45 -4.07
C SER A 8 8.09 -16.59 -4.26
N LYS A 9 7.61 -17.83 -4.44
CA LYS A 9 6.19 -18.10 -4.70
C LYS A 9 5.32 -17.89 -3.45
N ARG A 10 5.84 -18.25 -2.28
CA ARG A 10 5.13 -18.22 -1.00
C ARG A 10 6.09 -17.93 0.14
N PHE A 11 5.62 -17.16 1.11
CA PHE A 11 6.32 -16.90 2.36
C PHE A 11 5.51 -17.44 3.55
N PHE A 12 6.22 -18.04 4.50
CA PHE A 12 5.70 -18.47 5.79
C PHE A 12 6.26 -17.56 6.88
N LEU A 13 5.35 -16.92 7.60
CA LEU A 13 5.66 -16.07 8.74
C LEU A 13 5.47 -16.87 10.02
N LYS A 14 6.51 -16.94 10.85
CA LYS A 14 6.44 -17.53 12.18
C LYS A 14 6.78 -16.47 13.21
N ILE A 15 5.82 -16.18 14.09
CA ILE A 15 6.01 -15.31 15.25
C ILE A 15 6.41 -16.20 16.43
N THR A 16 7.43 -15.78 17.19
CA THR A 16 7.83 -16.49 18.41
C THR A 16 6.73 -16.39 19.47
N ARG A 17 6.62 -17.36 20.39
CA ARG A 17 5.64 -17.29 21.50
C ARG A 17 5.74 -15.97 22.29
N ASP A 18 6.95 -15.43 22.42
CA ASP A 18 7.20 -14.17 23.13
C ASP A 18 6.91 -12.91 22.28
N LYS A 19 6.41 -13.05 21.03
CA LYS A 19 6.11 -11.97 20.07
C LYS A 19 7.27 -11.00 19.76
N ARG A 20 8.49 -11.28 20.21
CA ARG A 20 9.66 -10.39 20.05
C ARG A 20 10.29 -10.43 18.67
N ASN A 21 10.21 -11.57 17.99
CA ASN A 21 10.86 -11.79 16.69
C ASN A 21 9.89 -12.43 15.70
N VAL A 22 9.94 -11.93 14.45
CA VAL A 22 9.28 -12.51 13.28
C VAL A 22 10.34 -13.25 12.48
N TYR A 23 10.03 -14.50 12.13
CA TYR A 23 10.86 -15.29 11.25
C TYR A 23 10.15 -15.56 9.94
N ILE A 24 10.89 -15.46 8.83
CA ILE A 24 10.39 -15.78 7.49
C ILE A 24 11.05 -17.06 6.98
N ARG A 25 10.25 -17.89 6.31
CA ARG A 25 10.70 -19.00 5.46
C ARG A 25 10.03 -18.85 4.08
N ALA A 26 10.78 -18.94 3.00
CA ALA A 26 10.22 -18.97 1.65
C ALA A 26 10.05 -20.41 1.16
N GLU A 27 9.03 -20.66 0.34
CA GLU A 27 8.83 -21.91 -0.41
C GLU A 27 9.49 -21.82 -1.80
N GLU A 28 9.97 -22.95 -2.30
CA GLU A 28 10.87 -22.99 -3.45
C GLU A 28 10.16 -22.69 -4.78
N SER A 29 10.54 -21.57 -5.40
CA SER A 29 10.72 -21.51 -6.86
C SER A 29 11.80 -20.49 -7.18
N TYR A 30 12.87 -21.00 -7.82
CA TYR A 30 14.17 -20.41 -8.18
C TYR A 30 15.06 -19.87 -7.05
N GLN A 31 15.87 -20.80 -6.52
CA GLN A 31 17.18 -20.64 -5.86
C GLN A 31 17.30 -19.67 -4.68
N ASN A 32 16.84 -20.10 -3.50
CA ASN A 32 17.38 -19.58 -2.24
C ASN A 32 17.33 -20.62 -1.12
N ASN A 33 18.34 -20.57 -0.24
CA ASN A 33 18.68 -21.60 0.75
C ASN A 33 17.50 -22.05 1.65
N LEU A 34 17.42 -23.38 1.76
CA LEU A 34 16.35 -24.23 2.27
C LEU A 34 15.91 -24.01 3.73
N ASN A 35 14.59 -24.06 3.93
CA ASN A 35 13.86 -24.55 5.12
C ASN A 35 14.19 -23.97 6.51
N LYS A 36 15.05 -22.96 6.61
CA LYS A 36 15.43 -22.33 7.89
C LYS A 36 14.74 -20.97 8.04
N TYR A 37 14.06 -20.82 9.15
CA TYR A 37 13.48 -19.56 9.60
C TYR A 37 14.59 -18.54 9.89
N GLN A 38 14.57 -17.39 9.23
CA GLN A 38 15.52 -16.30 9.48
C GLN A 38 14.82 -15.10 10.10
N ASN A 39 15.48 -14.46 11.07
CA ASN A 39 14.99 -13.22 11.69
C ASN A 39 15.17 -12.05 10.72
N ILE A 40 14.10 -11.29 10.50
CA ILE A 40 14.07 -10.12 9.61
C ILE A 40 14.34 -8.80 10.33
N CYS A 41 14.27 -8.78 11.66
CA CYS A 41 14.54 -7.58 12.42
C CYS A 41 16.04 -7.23 12.31
N LYS A 42 16.34 -5.94 12.09
CA LYS A 42 17.72 -5.43 12.16
C LYS A 42 18.31 -5.78 13.53
N GLY A 43 19.59 -6.17 13.57
CA GLY A 43 20.26 -6.60 14.81
C GLY A 43 19.99 -5.64 15.99
N LYS A 44 19.64 -6.23 17.15
CA LYS A 44 19.21 -5.55 18.40
C LYS A 44 17.83 -4.86 18.36
N LYS A 45 17.08 -4.93 17.27
CA LYS A 45 15.67 -4.48 17.23
C LYS A 45 14.74 -5.68 17.31
N THR A 46 13.62 -5.52 18.03
CA THR A 46 12.54 -6.50 18.13
C THR A 46 11.30 -5.97 17.42
N VAL A 47 10.33 -6.85 17.16
CA VAL A 47 9.02 -6.50 16.58
C VAL A 47 8.30 -5.46 17.44
N SER A 48 8.56 -5.43 18.75
CA SER A 48 8.03 -4.43 19.67
C SER A 48 8.43 -2.99 19.33
N VAL A 49 9.46 -2.79 18.49
CA VAL A 49 9.90 -1.47 18.00
C VAL A 49 9.13 -1.05 16.74
N ILE A 50 8.39 -1.98 16.11
CA ILE A 50 7.57 -1.70 14.94
C ILE A 50 6.21 -1.21 15.44
N ASN A 51 5.93 0.08 15.22
CA ASN A 51 4.59 0.63 15.39
C ASN A 51 3.99 0.81 13.99
N PRO A 52 3.23 -0.17 13.47
CA PRO A 52 2.64 -0.05 12.13
C PRO A 52 1.62 1.08 12.13
N ASP A 53 1.75 1.98 11.16
CA ASP A 53 0.72 2.99 10.94
C ASP A 53 -0.55 2.33 10.43
N VAL A 54 -1.69 2.77 10.95
CA VAL A 54 -2.99 2.31 10.47
C VAL A 54 -3.19 2.91 9.08
N VAL A 55 -3.08 2.07 8.06
CA VAL A 55 -3.42 2.47 6.69
C VAL A 55 -4.92 2.71 6.63
N LYS A 56 -5.32 3.93 6.31
CA LYS A 56 -6.73 4.27 6.10
C LYS A 56 -7.22 3.49 4.89
N LEU A 57 -8.35 2.78 5.05
CA LEU A 57 -9.02 2.06 3.96
C LEU A 57 -9.49 2.97 2.82
N TYR A 58 -9.60 4.28 3.08
CA TYR A 58 -10.08 5.28 2.14
C TYR A 58 -9.14 6.47 2.08
N VAL A 59 -8.94 6.96 0.86
CA VAL A 59 -8.23 8.21 0.58
C VAL A 59 -9.16 9.37 0.87
N ASP A 60 -8.67 10.37 1.59
CA ASP A 60 -9.40 11.62 1.77
C ASP A 60 -9.31 12.44 0.48
N VAL A 61 -10.44 12.65 -0.18
CA VAL A 61 -10.49 13.30 -1.49
C VAL A 61 -10.74 14.79 -1.27
N LYS A 62 -9.88 15.63 -1.83
CA LYS A 62 -10.06 17.09 -1.83
C LYS A 62 -11.45 17.44 -2.37
N GLN A 63 -12.07 18.43 -1.75
CA GLN A 63 -13.44 18.83 -2.10
C GLN A 63 -13.57 19.36 -3.53
N GLU A 64 -12.51 19.96 -4.06
CA GLU A 64 -12.41 20.37 -5.47
C GLU A 64 -12.59 19.19 -6.43
N LYS A 65 -11.91 18.06 -6.15
CA LYS A 65 -12.03 16.83 -6.95
C LYS A 65 -13.43 16.25 -6.87
N LEU A 66 -14.06 16.27 -5.69
CA LEU A 66 -15.45 15.81 -5.54
C LEU A 66 -16.42 16.65 -6.38
N ASN A 67 -16.26 17.98 -6.35
CA ASN A 67 -17.09 18.89 -7.15
C ASN A 67 -16.94 18.63 -8.66
N ASP A 68 -15.72 18.42 -9.13
CA ASP A 68 -15.47 18.12 -10.54
C ASP A 68 -16.02 16.75 -10.96
N VAL A 69 -15.92 15.74 -10.09
CA VAL A 69 -16.58 14.45 -10.31
C VAL A 69 -18.09 14.62 -10.40
N THR A 70 -18.71 15.41 -9.52
CA THR A 70 -20.15 15.70 -9.60
C THR A 70 -20.54 16.38 -10.92
N LYS A 71 -19.75 17.37 -11.39
CA LYS A 71 -19.98 18.00 -12.70
C LYS A 71 -19.86 17.00 -13.85
N LEU A 72 -18.88 16.10 -13.80
CA LEU A 72 -18.73 15.03 -14.80
C LEU A 72 -19.93 14.09 -14.81
N LEU A 73 -20.39 13.68 -13.63
CA LEU A 73 -21.55 12.79 -13.51
C LEU A 73 -22.81 13.46 -14.07
N ILE A 74 -23.06 14.73 -13.74
CA ILE A 74 -24.19 15.49 -14.30
C ILE A 74 -24.06 15.64 -15.82
N LYS A 75 -22.87 15.93 -16.33
CA LYS A 75 -22.64 16.11 -17.76
C LYS A 75 -22.92 14.85 -18.58
N HIS A 76 -22.59 13.68 -18.05
CA HIS A 76 -22.71 12.41 -18.79
C HIS A 76 -24.01 11.65 -18.52
N PHE A 77 -24.61 11.82 -17.34
CA PHE A 77 -25.79 11.04 -16.90
C PHE A 77 -26.99 11.90 -16.53
N GLY A 78 -26.88 13.23 -16.62
CA GLY A 78 -27.94 14.19 -16.28
C GLY A 78 -28.04 14.49 -14.79
N GLU A 79 -29.00 15.33 -14.41
CA GLU A 79 -29.18 15.76 -13.01
C GLU A 79 -29.57 14.60 -12.08
N ASN A 80 -30.27 13.58 -12.60
CA ASN A 80 -30.75 12.43 -11.85
C ASN A 80 -29.75 11.25 -11.82
N TRP A 81 -28.45 11.53 -11.98
CA TRP A 81 -27.42 10.49 -12.06
C TRP A 81 -27.40 9.56 -10.82
N GLU A 82 -27.85 10.05 -9.66
CA GLU A 82 -27.95 9.28 -8.41
C GLU A 82 -28.90 8.07 -8.46
N GLU A 83 -29.86 8.07 -9.40
CA GLU A 83 -30.82 6.97 -9.58
C GLU A 83 -30.18 5.77 -10.28
N HIS A 84 -29.04 5.96 -10.95
CA HIS A 84 -28.35 4.87 -11.63
C HIS A 84 -27.60 3.97 -10.65
N ILE A 85 -28.01 2.70 -10.61
CA ILE A 85 -27.38 1.64 -9.80
C ILE A 85 -25.87 1.54 -10.06
N ASN A 86 -25.41 1.79 -11.29
CA ASN A 86 -24.00 1.73 -11.66
C ASN A 86 -23.15 2.86 -11.03
N LEU A 87 -23.79 3.92 -10.52
CA LEU A 87 -23.12 5.10 -9.94
C LEU A 87 -23.22 5.14 -8.40
N LEU A 88 -23.73 4.07 -7.78
CA LEU A 88 -23.92 3.96 -6.34
C LEU A 88 -22.61 4.15 -5.56
N TYR A 89 -21.48 3.75 -6.13
CA TYR A 89 -20.16 4.02 -5.57
C TYR A 89 -19.90 5.52 -5.37
N PHE A 90 -20.18 6.37 -6.38
CA PHE A 90 -19.93 7.80 -6.30
C PHE A 90 -20.84 8.48 -5.27
N LYS A 91 -22.08 8.00 -5.13
CA LYS A 91 -22.99 8.42 -4.05
C LYS A 91 -22.43 8.10 -2.68
N GLN A 92 -21.86 6.92 -2.50
CA GLN A 92 -21.21 6.53 -1.25
C GLN A 92 -19.93 7.33 -0.99
N VAL A 93 -19.21 7.77 -2.02
CA VAL A 93 -18.00 8.60 -1.84
C VAL A 93 -18.37 10.01 -1.42
N LEU A 94 -19.39 10.61 -2.06
CA LEU A 94 -19.84 11.99 -1.79
C LEU A 94 -20.53 12.15 -0.42
N SER A 95 -21.21 11.12 0.06
CA SER A 95 -21.94 11.15 1.34
C SER A 95 -21.08 10.85 2.57
N ARG A 96 -19.79 10.53 2.41
CA ARG A 96 -18.92 10.22 3.55
C ARG A 96 -18.71 11.45 4.42
N PRO A 97 -18.91 11.34 5.75
CA PRO A 97 -18.56 12.41 6.66
C PRO A 97 -17.05 12.62 6.59
N LYS A 98 -16.62 13.87 6.36
CA LYS A 98 -15.21 14.20 6.37
C LYS A 98 -14.63 13.96 7.76
N PRO A 99 -13.54 13.19 7.89
CA PRO A 99 -12.86 13.12 9.16
C PRO A 99 -12.28 14.49 9.49
N SER A 100 -12.63 15.06 10.65
CA SER A 100 -12.01 16.29 11.17
C SER A 100 -10.59 15.96 11.64
N ILE A 101 -9.61 15.93 10.74
CA ILE A 101 -8.22 15.65 11.13
C ILE A 101 -7.29 16.66 10.48
N ALA A 102 -6.63 17.44 11.33
CA ALA A 102 -5.70 18.54 11.07
C ALA A 102 -4.37 18.15 10.40
N HIS A 103 -4.34 17.06 9.62
CA HIS A 103 -3.15 16.62 8.91
C HIS A 103 -3.53 16.24 7.49
N ALA A 104 -3.68 17.27 6.65
CA ALA A 104 -3.43 17.11 5.22
C ALA A 104 -1.95 16.79 5.07
N HIS A 105 -1.61 15.50 5.06
CA HIS A 105 -0.37 15.07 4.45
C HIS A 105 -0.52 15.40 2.96
N GLU A 106 0.11 16.49 2.55
CA GLU A 106 0.45 16.74 1.15
C GLU A 106 1.37 15.60 0.73
N HIS A 107 0.78 14.51 0.26
CA HIS A 107 1.51 13.53 -0.50
C HIS A 107 1.61 14.13 -1.90
N ASP A 108 2.71 14.85 -2.15
CA ASP A 108 3.15 15.06 -3.52
C ASP A 108 3.21 13.68 -4.18
N ASP A 109 2.56 13.58 -5.32
CA ASP A 109 2.64 12.43 -6.21
C ASP A 109 4.08 12.39 -6.76
N GLU A 110 5.05 11.96 -5.94
CA GLU A 110 6.37 11.59 -6.42
C GLU A 110 6.20 10.40 -7.36
N GLN A 111 6.14 10.75 -8.64
CA GLN A 111 6.15 9.86 -9.78
C GLN A 111 7.37 8.93 -9.63
N CYS A 112 7.14 7.66 -9.31
CA CYS A 112 8.17 6.62 -9.39
C CYS A 112 8.54 6.43 -10.86
N GLU A 113 9.47 7.23 -11.37
CA GLU A 113 10.05 7.04 -12.69
C GLU A 113 11.08 5.90 -12.63
N PHE A 114 10.80 4.82 -13.37
CA PHE A 114 11.70 3.68 -13.47
C PHE A 114 12.80 4.03 -14.47
N THR A 115 13.97 4.45 -14.00
CA THR A 115 15.14 4.65 -14.87
C THR A 115 15.81 3.30 -15.12
N GLU A 116 15.69 2.77 -16.34
CA GLU A 116 16.50 1.65 -16.80
C GLU A 116 17.96 2.13 -16.94
N GLU A 117 18.80 1.82 -15.95
CA GLU A 117 20.25 1.97 -16.09
C GLU A 117 20.76 0.93 -17.11
N LEU A 118 21.09 1.40 -18.31
CA LEU A 118 21.77 0.59 -19.31
C LEU A 118 23.14 0.15 -18.77
N PRO A 119 23.52 -1.13 -18.88
CA PRO A 119 24.80 -1.61 -18.40
C PRO A 119 25.94 -0.93 -19.18
N ALA A 120 26.89 -0.35 -18.45
CA ALA A 120 28.11 0.19 -19.01
C ALA A 120 28.86 -0.90 -19.79
N ILE A 121 28.93 -0.72 -21.11
CA ILE A 121 29.82 -1.50 -21.97
C ILE A 121 31.23 -0.99 -21.68
N PHE A 122 32.02 -1.76 -20.92
CA PHE A 122 33.46 -1.55 -20.84
C PHE A 122 34.07 -1.95 -22.20
N VAL A 123 34.60 -0.96 -22.92
CA VAL A 123 35.49 -1.14 -24.08
C VAL A 123 36.93 -1.14 -23.58
#